data_AF-A0AA38BZM1-F1
#
_entry.id   AF-A0AA38BZM1-F1
#
_cell.length_a   1.000
_cell.length_b   1.000
_cell.length_c   1.000
_cell.angle_alpha   90.00
_cell.angle_beta   90.00
_cell.angle_gamma   90.00
#
_symmetry.space_group_name_H-M   'P 1'
#
loop_
_entity.id
_entity.type
_entity.pdbx_description
1 polymer ?
#
loop_
_entity_poly.entity_id
_entity_poly.type
_entity_poly.pdbx_seq_one_letter_code
_entity_poly.pdbx_strand_id
1 'polypeptide(L)'
;MGNEEEEEEADINDQPPPVDNTNGGNPGVDNSNVNAPNHPGTKRVRLVAELTNDIKRISPPKFDGTTLGDGAENWLSEMEKYFAIRNFSEETKAIWGAYQLSHEASSWWDNRKVELNIVESDITWDQFKGYFRQRWLPKLYFDRKMTEFQNWSQGRLT
;
A
#
# COMPACT_ATOMS: atom_id res chain seq x y z
N MET A 1 53.92 -13.74 44.45
CA MET A 1 54.64 -14.90 43.86
C MET A 1 53.69 -15.42 42.80
N GLY A 2 53.73 -14.96 41.55
CA GLY A 2 54.87 -14.97 40.62
C GLY A 2 55.10 -16.43 40.20
N ASN A 3 55.07 -16.86 38.94
CA ASN A 3 55.27 -16.26 37.61
C ASN A 3 54.47 -17.13 36.58
N GLU A 4 53.86 -16.58 35.52
CA GLU A 4 54.37 -16.43 34.13
C GLU A 4 54.89 -17.72 33.49
N GLU A 5 54.12 -18.23 32.51
CA GLU A 5 54.50 -18.90 31.23
C GLU A 5 53.24 -18.75 30.35
N GLU A 6 53.03 -17.71 29.54
CA GLU A 6 53.64 -17.36 28.24
C GLU A 6 53.88 -18.56 27.32
N GLU A 7 53.10 -18.62 26.23
CA GLU A 7 53.34 -19.24 24.91
C GLU A 7 51.97 -19.31 24.19
N GLU A 8 51.74 -18.89 22.95
CA GLU A 8 52.47 -18.15 21.93
C GLU A 8 51.38 -17.81 20.88
N GLU A 9 51.26 -16.55 20.47
CA GLU A 9 50.26 -16.11 19.48
C GLU A 9 50.68 -16.53 18.07
N ALA A 10 49.83 -17.29 17.38
CA ALA A 10 50.01 -17.56 15.95
C ALA A 10 49.36 -16.45 15.12
N ASP A 11 50.13 -15.38 14.89
CA ASP A 11 49.91 -14.40 13.82
C ASP A 11 50.34 -15.04 12.49
N ILE A 12 49.37 -15.34 11.62
CA ILE A 12 49.63 -15.75 10.23
C ILE A 12 48.91 -14.78 9.31
N ASN A 13 49.28 -13.50 9.40
CA ASN A 13 48.99 -12.51 8.37
C ASN A 13 50.21 -12.32 7.46
N ASP A 14 50.58 -13.36 6.71
CA ASP A 14 51.58 -13.29 5.64
C ASP A 14 50.95 -12.72 4.35
N GLN A 15 50.81 -11.39 4.30
CA GLN A 15 50.65 -10.67 3.03
C GLN A 15 52.03 -10.45 2.39
N PRO A 16 52.24 -10.83 1.11
CA PRO A 16 53.45 -10.46 0.39
C PRO A 16 53.50 -8.94 0.10
N PRO A 17 54.69 -8.33 0.05
CA PRO A 17 54.87 -6.90 -0.19
C PRO A 17 54.43 -6.47 -1.61
N PRO A 18 54.12 -5.17 -1.81
CA PRO A 18 53.59 -4.67 -3.07
C PRO A 18 54.65 -4.62 -4.16
N VAL A 19 54.28 -5.03 -5.36
CA VAL A 19 55.09 -4.83 -6.58
C VAL A 19 54.90 -3.40 -7.09
N ASP A 20 55.97 -2.62 -7.07
CA ASP A 20 56.07 -1.33 -7.73
C ASP A 20 56.32 -1.57 -9.24
N ASN A 21 55.41 -1.09 -10.09
CA ASN A 21 55.69 -0.94 -11.52
C ASN A 21 55.25 0.46 -11.95
N THR A 22 56.25 1.33 -12.04
CA THR A 22 56.17 2.67 -12.59
C THR A 22 56.29 2.64 -14.13
N ASN A 23 55.22 3.13 -14.76
CA ASN A 23 55.20 4.07 -15.88
C ASN A 23 55.59 3.63 -17.31
N GLY A 24 54.65 3.87 -18.23
CA GLY A 24 54.88 3.99 -19.68
C GLY A 24 53.58 4.29 -20.43
N GLY A 25 53.25 5.58 -20.65
CA GLY A 25 52.08 6.05 -21.41
C GLY A 25 52.03 5.53 -22.86
N ASN A 26 50.92 5.59 -23.60
CA ASN A 26 50.11 6.75 -24.01
C ASN A 26 48.94 6.24 -24.93
N PRO A 27 48.16 7.08 -25.64
CA PRO A 27 47.12 8.04 -25.25
C PRO A 27 45.67 7.58 -25.60
N GLY A 28 44.70 8.20 -24.92
CA GLY A 28 43.40 8.64 -25.44
C GLY A 28 42.59 7.75 -26.40
N VAL A 29 41.48 7.19 -25.90
CA VAL A 29 40.24 7.17 -26.67
C VAL A 29 39.08 7.55 -25.76
N ASP A 30 38.53 8.72 -26.08
CA ASP A 30 37.24 9.26 -25.69
C ASP A 30 36.17 8.16 -25.60
N ASN A 31 35.54 8.01 -24.43
CA ASN A 31 34.27 7.30 -24.32
C ASN A 31 33.18 8.28 -23.88
N SER A 32 32.94 9.23 -24.78
CA SER A 32 31.71 9.97 -24.94
C SER A 32 30.51 9.13 -24.54
N ASN A 33 29.81 9.62 -23.53
CA ASN A 33 28.38 9.52 -23.29
C ASN A 33 27.61 8.97 -24.51
N VAL A 34 27.51 7.65 -24.60
CA VAL A 34 26.62 6.99 -25.56
C VAL A 34 25.22 7.11 -24.99
N ASN A 35 24.54 8.16 -25.43
CA ASN A 35 23.09 8.22 -25.50
C ASN A 35 22.58 6.86 -26.01
N ALA A 36 22.07 6.03 -25.09
CA ALA A 36 21.38 4.81 -25.43
C ALA A 36 20.24 5.15 -26.41
N PRO A 37 20.05 4.39 -27.50
CA PRO A 37 19.13 4.78 -28.54
C PRO A 37 17.71 4.80 -27.98
N ASN A 38 17.07 5.98 -28.03
CA ASN A 38 15.66 6.22 -27.79
C ASN A 38 14.81 5.32 -28.73
N HIS A 39 14.63 4.05 -28.36
CA HIS A 39 13.69 3.16 -29.03
C HIS A 39 12.27 3.49 -28.53
N PRO A 40 11.28 3.62 -29.42
CA PRO A 40 9.88 3.89 -29.03
C PRO A 40 9.28 2.80 -28.12
N GLY A 41 9.87 1.59 -28.09
CA GLY A 41 9.54 0.53 -27.13
C GLY A 41 10.01 0.80 -25.69
N THR A 42 11.09 1.56 -25.50
CA THR A 42 11.69 1.82 -24.18
C THR A 42 10.82 2.72 -23.31
N LYS A 43 10.14 3.71 -23.90
CA LYS A 43 9.19 4.57 -23.17
C LYS A 43 8.01 3.77 -22.62
N ARG A 44 7.50 2.82 -23.41
CA ARG A 44 6.37 1.98 -23.03
C ARG A 44 6.77 0.99 -21.94
N VAL A 45 7.93 0.34 -22.08
CA VAL A 45 8.51 -0.58 -21.06
C VAL A 45 8.84 0.16 -19.76
N ARG A 46 9.36 1.39 -19.84
CA ARG A 46 9.65 2.23 -18.67
C ARG A 46 8.39 2.71 -17.97
N LEU A 47 7.37 3.14 -18.72
CA LEU A 47 6.08 3.55 -18.15
C LEU A 47 5.37 2.37 -17.47
N VAL A 48 5.39 1.17 -18.06
CA VAL A 48 4.81 -0.02 -17.39
C VAL A 48 5.63 -0.44 -16.17
N ALA A 49 6.96 -0.25 -16.17
CA ALA A 49 7.81 -0.52 -15.01
C ALA A 49 7.58 0.48 -13.86
N GLU A 50 7.42 1.77 -14.17
CA GLU A 50 7.06 2.81 -13.20
C GLU A 50 5.64 2.56 -12.65
N LEU A 51 4.66 2.30 -13.53
CA LEU A 51 3.29 1.98 -13.13
C LEU A 51 3.20 0.70 -12.28
N THR A 52 3.96 -0.34 -12.61
CA THR A 52 3.98 -1.58 -11.82
C THR A 52 4.64 -1.40 -10.46
N ASN A 53 5.68 -0.57 -10.35
CA ASN A 53 6.28 -0.22 -9.05
C ASN A 53 5.34 0.65 -8.21
N ASP A 54 4.62 1.60 -8.82
CA ASP A 54 3.62 2.40 -8.13
C ASP A 54 2.46 1.55 -7.64
N ILE A 55 1.95 0.64 -8.49
CA ILE A 55 0.94 -0.36 -8.11
C ILE A 55 1.40 -1.25 -6.95
N LYS A 56 2.68 -1.62 -6.89
CA LYS A 56 3.24 -2.37 -5.74
C LYS A 56 3.28 -1.53 -4.45
N ARG A 57 3.32 -0.20 -4.55
CA ARG A 57 3.35 0.73 -3.41
C ARG A 57 1.97 1.21 -2.96
N ILE A 58 0.90 0.97 -3.72
CA ILE A 58 -0.46 1.26 -3.28
C ILE A 58 -0.82 0.31 -2.13
N SER A 59 -0.78 0.82 -0.91
CA SER A 59 -1.28 0.14 0.27
C SER A 59 -2.77 0.43 0.44
N PRO A 60 -3.57 -0.56 0.87
CA PRO A 60 -4.97 -0.30 1.12
C PRO A 60 -5.12 0.62 2.34
N PRO A 61 -6.00 1.64 2.30
CA PRO A 61 -6.18 2.57 3.42
C PRO A 61 -6.78 1.87 4.64
N LYS A 62 -6.43 2.32 5.84
CA LYS A 62 -7.07 1.88 7.08
C LYS A 62 -8.30 2.72 7.40
N PHE A 63 -9.23 2.13 8.13
CA PHE A 63 -10.41 2.82 8.66
C PHE A 63 -10.53 2.56 10.16
N ASP A 64 -10.57 3.62 10.96
CA ASP A 64 -10.60 3.53 12.43
C ASP A 64 -12.02 3.58 13.01
N GLY A 65 -13.01 3.94 12.20
CA GLY A 65 -14.40 4.09 12.61
C GLY A 65 -14.82 5.51 13.00
N THR A 66 -13.89 6.48 13.01
CA THR A 66 -14.17 7.86 13.46
C THR A 66 -14.82 8.73 12.39
N THR A 67 -14.63 8.38 11.12
CA THR A 67 -15.11 9.16 9.97
C THR A 67 -16.49 8.67 9.52
N LEU A 68 -17.43 9.60 9.28
CA LEU A 68 -18.80 9.32 8.86
C LEU A 68 -19.11 9.94 7.49
N GLY A 69 -20.15 9.45 6.83
CA GLY A 69 -20.64 10.02 5.57
C GLY A 69 -19.60 9.94 4.45
N ASP A 70 -19.27 11.08 3.83
CA ASP A 70 -18.40 11.15 2.66
C ASP A 70 -17.04 10.48 2.86
N GLY A 71 -16.44 10.62 4.05
CA GLY A 71 -15.14 10.00 4.30
C GLY A 71 -15.21 8.47 4.43
N ALA A 72 -16.33 7.94 4.91
CA ALA A 72 -16.57 6.50 4.94
C ALA A 72 -16.82 5.94 3.52
N GLU A 73 -17.54 6.65 2.66
CA GLU A 73 -17.67 6.25 1.24
C GLU A 73 -16.35 6.39 0.47
N ASN A 74 -15.58 7.44 0.74
CA ASN A 74 -14.27 7.59 0.14
C ASN A 74 -13.37 6.40 0.49
N TRP A 75 -13.39 5.95 1.73
CA TRP A 75 -12.65 4.74 2.13
C TRP A 75 -13.09 3.50 1.33
N LEU A 76 -14.41 3.26 1.17
CA LEU A 76 -14.90 2.16 0.34
C LEU A 76 -14.44 2.28 -1.11
N SER A 77 -14.47 3.48 -1.69
CA SER A 77 -14.02 3.73 -3.06
C SER A 77 -12.53 3.45 -3.24
N GLU A 78 -11.69 3.87 -2.29
CA GLU A 78 -10.25 3.59 -2.32
C GLU A 78 -9.94 2.10 -2.16
N MET A 79 -10.69 1.38 -1.33
CA MET A 79 -10.58 -0.08 -1.22
C MET A 79 -10.97 -0.78 -2.53
N GLU A 80 -12.03 -0.34 -3.21
CA GLU A 80 -12.43 -0.91 -4.51
C GLU A 80 -11.37 -0.69 -5.60
N LYS A 81 -10.74 0.49 -5.63
CA LYS A 81 -9.60 0.76 -6.53
C LYS A 81 -8.43 -0.18 -6.24
N TYR A 82 -8.09 -0.37 -4.96
CA TYR A 82 -7.04 -1.30 -4.56
C TYR A 82 -7.35 -2.74 -5.00
N PHE A 83 -8.59 -3.20 -4.80
CA PHE A 83 -9.01 -4.54 -5.20
C PHE A 83 -9.05 -4.74 -6.72
N ALA A 84 -9.43 -3.72 -7.48
CA ALA A 84 -9.44 -3.78 -8.94
C ALA A 84 -8.02 -4.02 -9.50
N ILE A 85 -7.01 -3.40 -8.89
CA ILE A 85 -5.61 -3.56 -9.27
C ILE A 85 -5.09 -4.99 -8.97
N ARG A 86 -5.62 -5.62 -7.91
CA ARG A 86 -5.18 -6.94 -7.43
C ARG A 86 -6.03 -8.12 -7.93
N ASN A 87 -7.17 -7.86 -8.57
CA ASN A 87 -8.10 -8.85 -9.11
C ASN A 87 -8.57 -9.89 -8.08
N PHE A 88 -8.94 -9.45 -6.88
CA PHE A 88 -9.44 -10.31 -5.80
C PHE A 88 -10.86 -10.82 -6.06
N SER A 89 -11.17 -12.03 -5.57
CA SER A 89 -12.56 -12.53 -5.51
C SER A 89 -13.40 -11.72 -4.51
N GLU A 90 -14.72 -11.80 -4.59
CA GLU A 90 -15.61 -11.07 -3.69
C GLU A 90 -15.41 -11.43 -2.21
N GLU A 91 -15.14 -12.70 -1.92
CA GLU A 91 -14.87 -13.20 -0.56
C GLU A 91 -13.50 -12.73 -0.07
N THR A 92 -12.48 -12.78 -0.94
CA THR A 92 -11.13 -12.30 -0.63
C THR A 92 -11.15 -10.80 -0.33
N LYS A 93 -11.93 -10.02 -1.07
CA LYS A 93 -12.13 -8.59 -0.81
C LYS A 93 -12.77 -8.33 0.55
N ALA A 94 -13.77 -9.11 0.94
CA ALA A 94 -14.39 -9.00 2.27
C ALA A 94 -13.39 -9.22 3.40
N ILE A 95 -12.59 -10.28 3.31
CA ILE A 95 -11.53 -10.58 4.28
C ILE A 95 -10.51 -9.43 4.36
N TRP A 96 -10.02 -8.95 3.21
CA TRP A 96 -9.06 -7.84 3.17
C TRP A 96 -9.65 -6.52 3.66
N GLY A 97 -10.91 -6.23 3.36
CA GLY A 97 -11.57 -5.03 3.83
C GLY A 97 -11.79 -5.04 5.34
N ALA A 98 -12.19 -6.18 5.89
CA ALA A 98 -12.27 -6.40 7.33
C ALA A 98 -10.90 -6.23 8.00
N TYR A 99 -9.83 -6.75 7.39
CA TYR A 99 -8.46 -6.61 7.90
C TYR A 99 -7.98 -5.16 7.97
N GLN A 100 -8.49 -4.27 7.10
CA GLN A 100 -8.14 -2.85 7.10
C GLN A 100 -8.95 -2.00 8.07
N LEU A 101 -9.92 -2.59 8.76
CA LEU A 101 -10.58 -1.95 9.88
C LEU A 101 -9.63 -1.94 11.09
N SER A 102 -9.72 -0.88 11.88
CA SER A 102 -8.91 -0.68 13.08
C SER A 102 -9.74 -0.03 14.18
N HIS A 103 -9.25 -0.08 15.41
CA HIS A 103 -9.90 0.55 16.57
C HIS A 103 -11.39 0.22 16.65
N GLU A 104 -12.26 1.25 16.69
CA GLU A 104 -13.70 1.09 16.83
C GLU A 104 -14.30 0.27 15.69
N ALA A 105 -13.81 0.45 14.46
CA ALA A 105 -14.32 -0.28 13.30
C ALA A 105 -14.01 -1.78 13.35
N SER A 106 -12.82 -2.15 13.81
CA SER A 106 -12.46 -3.57 13.99
C SER A 106 -13.33 -4.23 15.05
N SER A 107 -13.49 -3.59 16.22
CA SER A 107 -14.35 -4.12 17.28
C SER A 107 -15.82 -4.22 16.87
N TRP A 108 -16.32 -3.24 16.10
CA TRP A 108 -17.66 -3.32 15.53
C TRP A 108 -17.84 -4.52 14.61
N TRP A 109 -16.86 -4.79 13.74
CA TRP A 109 -16.99 -5.88 12.76
C TRP A 109 -17.01 -7.24 13.44
N ASP A 110 -16.14 -7.45 14.43
CA ASP A 110 -16.13 -8.69 15.21
C ASP A 110 -17.46 -8.91 15.95
N ASN A 111 -18.00 -7.88 16.59
CA ASN A 111 -19.31 -7.96 17.22
C ASN A 111 -20.44 -8.23 16.22
N ARG A 112 -20.40 -7.58 15.04
CA ARG A 112 -21.40 -7.77 13.98
C ARG A 112 -21.37 -9.20 13.42
N LYS A 113 -20.18 -9.80 13.31
CA LYS A 113 -20.02 -11.19 12.90
C LYS A 113 -20.69 -12.15 13.90
N VAL A 114 -20.49 -11.92 15.19
CA VAL A 114 -21.11 -12.72 16.26
C VAL A 114 -22.64 -12.57 16.24
N GLU A 115 -23.14 -11.34 16.16
CA GLU A 115 -24.57 -11.03 16.17
C GLU A 115 -25.33 -11.73 15.05
N LEU A 116 -24.75 -11.78 13.85
CA LEU A 116 -25.37 -12.34 12.66
C LEU A 116 -24.94 -13.79 12.36
N ASN A 117 -24.13 -14.41 13.24
CA ASN A 117 -23.56 -15.74 13.03
C ASN A 117 -22.85 -15.88 11.67
N ILE A 118 -22.02 -14.89 11.33
CA ILE A 118 -21.27 -14.80 10.09
C ILE A 118 -19.95 -15.54 10.22
N VAL A 119 -19.62 -16.35 9.20
CA VAL A 119 -18.26 -16.80 8.93
C VAL A 119 -17.63 -15.85 7.91
N GLU A 120 -16.44 -15.31 8.20
CA GLU A 120 -15.82 -14.28 7.37
C GLU A 120 -15.51 -14.73 5.94
N SER A 121 -15.26 -16.03 5.73
CA SER A 121 -15.06 -16.64 4.41
C SER A 121 -16.32 -16.70 3.55
N ASP A 122 -17.49 -16.55 4.16
CA ASP A 122 -18.79 -16.78 3.51
C ASP A 122 -19.45 -15.46 3.09
N ILE A 123 -18.80 -14.34 3.38
CA ILE A 123 -19.29 -13.00 3.05
C ILE A 123 -18.67 -12.50 1.76
N THR A 124 -19.53 -11.95 0.89
CA THR A 124 -19.09 -11.19 -0.27
C THR A 124 -18.77 -9.74 0.10
N TRP A 125 -17.90 -9.10 -0.66
CA TRP A 125 -17.59 -7.68 -0.47
C TRP A 125 -18.83 -6.79 -0.54
N ASP A 126 -19.80 -7.10 -1.41
CA ASP A 126 -21.08 -6.39 -1.46
C ASP A 126 -21.88 -6.49 -0.16
N GLN A 127 -21.92 -7.66 0.48
CA GLN A 127 -22.57 -7.83 1.78
C GLN A 127 -21.83 -7.05 2.88
N PHE A 128 -20.50 -7.13 2.91
CA PHE A 128 -19.68 -6.34 3.83
C PHE A 128 -19.98 -4.84 3.69
N LYS A 129 -19.97 -4.31 2.46
CA LYS A 129 -20.33 -2.92 2.16
C LYS A 129 -21.72 -2.58 2.69
N GLY A 130 -22.69 -3.47 2.53
CA GLY A 130 -24.04 -3.29 3.07
C GLY A 130 -24.05 -3.07 4.58
N TYR A 131 -23.32 -3.88 5.35
CA TYR A 131 -23.19 -3.72 6.80
C TYR A 131 -22.40 -2.46 7.18
N PHE A 132 -21.29 -2.21 6.49
CA PHE A 132 -20.44 -1.04 6.71
C PHE A 132 -21.22 0.26 6.52
N ARG A 133 -21.96 0.38 5.41
CA ARG A 133 -22.77 1.57 5.12
C ARG A 133 -23.84 1.81 6.17
N GLN A 134 -24.51 0.76 6.66
CA GLN A 134 -25.49 0.92 7.74
C GLN A 134 -24.88 1.53 9.01
N ARG A 135 -23.60 1.23 9.30
CA ARG A 135 -22.91 1.72 10.49
C ARG A 135 -22.36 3.15 10.34
N TRP A 136 -21.69 3.45 9.24
CA TRP A 136 -20.94 4.72 9.05
C TRP A 136 -21.56 5.70 8.07
N LEU A 137 -22.61 5.29 7.36
CA LEU A 137 -23.46 6.16 6.56
C LEU A 137 -24.88 6.17 7.12
N PRO A 138 -25.06 6.72 8.34
CA PRO A 138 -26.38 6.77 8.95
C PRO A 138 -27.35 7.53 8.04
N LYS A 139 -28.60 7.07 8.05
CA LYS A 139 -29.71 7.58 7.22
C LYS A 139 -29.87 9.11 7.23
N LEU A 140 -29.42 9.79 8.29
CA LEU A 140 -29.37 11.25 8.38
C LEU A 140 -28.49 11.94 7.32
N TYR A 141 -27.48 11.26 6.76
CA TYR A 141 -26.76 11.77 5.58
C TYR A 141 -27.67 11.80 4.36
N PHE A 142 -28.46 10.74 4.13
CA PHE A 142 -29.47 10.71 3.08
C PHE A 142 -30.62 11.67 3.34
N ASP A 143 -31.14 11.75 4.57
CA ASP A 143 -32.25 12.65 4.90
C ASP A 143 -31.80 14.14 4.76
N ARG A 144 -30.56 14.48 5.12
CA ARG A 144 -30.00 15.84 4.94
C ARG A 144 -29.70 16.17 3.47
N LYS A 145 -29.11 15.23 2.71
CA LYS A 145 -28.91 15.38 1.25
C LYS A 145 -30.24 15.45 0.50
N MET A 146 -31.25 14.69 0.92
CA MET A 146 -32.60 14.75 0.36
C MET A 146 -33.28 16.07 0.72
N THR A 147 -33.10 16.58 1.95
CA THR A 147 -33.60 17.91 2.34
C THR A 147 -32.90 19.02 1.55
N GLU A 148 -31.58 18.94 1.35
CA GLU A 148 -30.82 19.87 0.49
C GLU A 148 -31.31 19.80 -0.96
N PHE A 149 -31.51 18.60 -1.50
CA PHE A 149 -32.04 18.38 -2.86
C PHE A 149 -33.48 18.89 -3.02
N GLN A 150 -34.33 18.68 -2.01
CA GLN A 150 -35.70 19.21 -1.98
C GLN A 150 -35.71 20.74 -1.87
N ASN A 151 -34.88 21.34 -1.02
CA ASN A 151 -34.74 22.80 -0.93
C ASN A 151 -34.19 23.41 -2.22
N TRP A 152 -33.31 22.68 -2.92
CA TRP A 152 -32.72 23.13 -4.18
C TRP A 152 -33.66 22.98 -5.39
N SER A 153 -34.49 21.92 -5.40
CA SER A 153 -35.51 21.71 -6.44
C SER A 153 -36.80 22.51 -6.22
N GLN A 154 -37.08 22.95 -4.99
CA GLN A 154 -38.23 23.79 -4.67
C GLN A 154 -38.01 25.28 -4.97
N GLY A 155 -36.77 25.73 -5.10
CA GLY A 155 -36.48 27.11 -5.43
C GLY A 155 -36.86 28.10 -4.33
N ARG A 156 -35.94 29.03 -4.10
CA ARG A 156 -36.20 30.45 -3.83
C ARG A 156 -37.65 30.90 -4.16
N LEU A 157 -38.55 30.79 -3.19
CA LEU A 157 -39.73 31.64 -3.09
C LEU A 157 -39.39 32.66 -1.99
N THR A 158 -39.09 33.87 -2.48
CA THR A 158 -38.75 35.12 -1.80
C THR A 158 -37.43 35.18 -1.05
#